data_AF-A0A377VXQ5-F1
#
_entry.id   AF-A0A377VXQ5-F1
#
_cell.length_a   1.000
_cell.length_b   1.000
_cell.length_c   1.000
_cell.angle_alpha   90.00
_cell.angle_beta   90.00
_cell.angle_gamma   90.00
#
_symmetry.space_group_name_H-M   'P 1'
#
loop_
_entity.id
_entity.type
_entity.pdbx_description
1 polymer ?
#
loop_
_entity_poly.entity_id
_entity_poly.type
_entity_poly.pdbx_seq_one_letter_code
_entity_poly.pdbx_strand_id
1 'polypeptide(L)'
;MKHICRNAAQVLLIWQVAIVDASEKNLHYWYRLMQKARLAAPITEAQIRLAQGFLRELDPDMSDLHNLQQRYNDLFLPEDGVHWLH
;
A
#
# COMPACT_ATOMS: atom_id res chain seq x y z
N MET A 1 -7.62 11.13 14.89
CA MET A 1 -8.45 10.11 14.19
C MET A 1 -7.95 9.76 12.78
N LYS A 2 -7.79 10.72 11.84
CA LYS A 2 -7.40 10.44 10.43
C LYS A 2 -6.12 9.61 10.24
N HIS A 3 -5.09 9.83 11.05
CA HIS A 3 -3.82 9.09 10.95
C HIS A 3 -3.94 7.60 11.29
N ILE A 4 -4.81 7.24 12.25
CA ILE A 4 -5.03 5.85 12.65
C ILE A 4 -5.72 5.09 11.51
N CYS A 5 -6.75 5.67 10.90
CA CYS A 5 -7.47 5.06 9.78
C CYS A 5 -6.58 4.86 8.55
N ARG A 6 -5.65 5.79 8.29
CA ARG A 6 -4.70 5.69 7.17
C ARG A 6 -3.70 4.55 7.37
N ASN A 7 -3.16 4.39 8.58
CA ASN A 7 -2.22 3.30 8.87
C ASN A 7 -2.88 1.93 8.74
N ALA A 8 -4.10 1.78 9.28
CA ALA A 8 -4.85 0.53 9.16
C ALA A 8 -5.19 0.18 7.71
N ALA A 9 -5.61 1.16 6.90
CA ALA A 9 -5.94 0.93 5.49
C ALA A 9 -4.73 0.49 4.65
N GLN A 10 -3.54 1.03 4.92
CA GLN A 10 -2.34 0.63 4.21
C GLN A 10 -1.83 -0.76 4.62
N VAL A 11 -1.93 -1.12 5.90
CA VAL A 11 -1.62 -2.48 6.34
C VAL A 11 -2.58 -3.49 5.70
N LEU A 12 -3.88 -3.17 5.60
CA LEU A 12 -4.87 -3.99 4.92
C LEU A 12 -4.59 -4.16 3.42
N LEU A 13 -4.14 -3.09 2.75
CA LEU A 13 -3.69 -3.14 1.35
C LEU A 13 -2.51 -4.09 1.18
N ILE A 14 -1.48 -3.96 2.03
CA ILE A 14 -0.29 -4.81 1.98
C ILE A 14 -0.71 -6.29 2.15
N TRP A 15 -1.59 -6.58 3.10
CA TRP A 15 -2.12 -7.93 3.30
C TRP A 15 -2.82 -8.49 2.06
N GLN A 16 -3.73 -7.71 1.46
CA GLN A 16 -4.50 -8.15 0.28
C GLN A 16 -3.61 -8.49 -0.91
N VAL A 17 -2.57 -7.68 -1.15
CA VAL A 17 -1.72 -7.85 -2.33
C VAL A 17 -0.64 -8.90 -2.09
N ALA A 18 -0.10 -8.99 -0.88
CA ALA A 18 0.93 -9.98 -0.54
C ALA A 18 0.39 -11.41 -0.45
N ILE A 19 -0.86 -11.60 -0.04
CA ILE A 19 -1.40 -12.93 0.29
C ILE A 19 -2.57 -13.36 -0.60
N VAL A 20 -3.42 -12.43 -1.05
CA VAL A 20 -4.67 -12.78 -1.75
C VAL A 20 -4.49 -12.71 -3.27
N ASP A 21 -4.00 -11.58 -3.80
CA ASP A 21 -3.79 -11.40 -5.24
C ASP A 21 -2.77 -10.29 -5.52
N ALA A 22 -1.58 -10.67 -6.01
CA ALA A 22 -0.49 -9.75 -6.35
C ALA A 22 -0.62 -9.12 -7.76
N SER A 23 -1.73 -9.34 -8.46
CA SER A 23 -1.97 -8.78 -9.79
C SER A 23 -2.11 -7.26 -9.76
N GLU A 24 -1.66 -6.59 -10.82
CA GLU A 24 -1.82 -5.14 -10.97
C GLU A 24 -3.28 -4.73 -10.96
N LYS A 25 -4.16 -5.55 -11.53
CA LYS A 25 -5.61 -5.31 -11.54
C LYS A 25 -6.16 -5.18 -10.12
N ASN A 26 -5.72 -6.04 -9.20
CA ASN A 26 -6.10 -5.95 -7.79
C ASN A 26 -5.52 -4.69 -7.13
N LEU A 27 -4.26 -4.36 -7.43
CA LEU A 27 -3.60 -3.16 -6.91
C LEU A 27 -4.31 -1.86 -7.35
N HIS A 28 -4.70 -1.75 -8.62
CA HIS A 28 -5.50 -0.64 -9.16
C HIS A 28 -6.90 -0.56 -8.53
N TYR A 29 -7.53 -1.71 -8.24
CA TYR A 29 -8.83 -1.75 -7.56
C TYR A 29 -8.73 -1.15 -6.16
N TRP A 30 -7.76 -1.64 -5.35
CA TRP A 30 -7.56 -1.17 -3.99
C TRP A 30 -7.10 0.29 -3.93
N TYR A 31 -6.24 0.72 -4.86
CA TYR A 31 -5.86 2.13 -4.94
C TYR A 31 -7.07 3.04 -5.16
N ARG A 32 -7.96 2.71 -6.12
CA ARG A 32 -9.19 3.48 -6.35
C ARG A 32 -10.10 3.49 -5.12
N LEU A 33 -10.18 2.37 -4.40
CA LEU A 33 -10.95 2.29 -3.15
C LEU A 33 -10.36 3.24 -2.08
N MET A 34 -9.04 3.23 -1.91
CA MET A 34 -8.35 4.13 -0.97
C MET A 34 -8.46 5.60 -1.37
N GLN A 35 -8.44 5.93 -2.67
CA GLN A 35 -8.66 7.30 -3.15
C GLN A 35 -10.07 7.80 -2.79
N LYS A 36 -11.11 6.99 -3.01
CA LYS A 36 -12.49 7.32 -2.63
C LYS A 36 -12.62 7.58 -1.12
N ALA A 37 -11.89 6.82 -0.30
CA ALA A 37 -11.84 7.01 1.14
C ALA A 37 -10.95 8.19 1.59
N ARG A 38 -10.23 8.86 0.67
CA ARG A 38 -9.20 9.87 0.94
C ARG A 38 -8.05 9.34 1.81
N LEU A 39 -7.75 8.06 1.68
CA LEU A 39 -6.70 7.36 2.43
C LEU A 39 -5.48 7.01 1.57
N ALA A 40 -5.60 7.08 0.23
CA ALA A 40 -4.47 6.86 -0.68
C ALA A 40 -3.27 7.75 -0.27
N ALA A 41 -2.12 7.11 -0.10
CA ALA A 41 -0.85 7.73 0.28
C ALA A 41 0.30 6.77 -0.07
N PRO A 42 1.55 7.29 -0.07
CA PRO A 42 2.74 6.44 -0.21
C PRO A 42 2.75 5.38 0.88
N ILE A 43 3.19 4.18 0.52
CA ILE A 43 3.52 3.15 1.50
C ILE A 43 4.92 3.46 2.02
N THR A 44 5.02 3.63 3.33
CA THR A 44 6.28 3.97 4.01
C THR A 44 6.92 2.74 4.64
N GLU A 45 8.22 2.83 4.89
CA GLU A 45 9.01 1.85 5.67
C GLU A 45 8.38 1.48 7.01
N ALA A 46 7.77 2.46 7.70
CA ALA A 46 7.10 2.21 8.96
C ALA A 46 5.87 1.31 8.78
N GLN A 47 5.13 1.45 7.68
CA GLN A 47 3.97 0.61 7.39
C GLN A 47 4.37 -0.78 6.90
N ILE A 48 5.50 -0.93 6.21
CA ILE A 48 6.08 -2.24 5.89
C ILE A 48 6.45 -2.99 7.17
N ARG A 49 7.14 -2.33 8.12
CA ARG A 49 7.45 -2.95 9.43
C ARG A 49 6.20 -3.28 10.24
N LEU A 50 5.17 -2.43 10.20
CA LEU A 50 3.90 -2.73 10.86
C LEU A 50 3.21 -3.94 10.23
N ALA A 51 3.16 -4.02 8.90
CA ALA A 51 2.61 -5.16 8.19
C ALA A 51 3.40 -6.44 8.51
N GLN A 52 4.73 -6.39 8.51
CA GLN A 52 5.57 -7.51 8.94
C GLN A 52 5.21 -7.99 10.36
N GLY A 53 5.04 -7.06 11.31
CA GLY A 53 4.64 -7.39 12.67
C GLY A 53 3.28 -8.10 12.74
N PHE A 54 2.30 -7.67 11.95
CA PHE A 54 0.99 -8.32 11.86
C PHE A 54 1.01 -9.65 11.11
N LEU A 55 1.92 -9.81 10.15
CA LEU A 55 2.01 -10.99 9.28
C LEU A 55 3.06 -11.99 9.72
N ARG A 56 3.66 -11.82 10.90
CA ARG A 56 4.76 -12.65 11.40
C ARG A 56 4.44 -14.15 11.39
N GLU A 57 3.18 -14.53 11.58
CA GLU A 57 2.74 -15.95 11.55
C GLU A 57 2.76 -16.57 10.15
N LEU A 58 2.75 -15.75 9.10
CA LEU A 58 2.78 -16.17 7.70
C LEU A 58 4.21 -16.19 7.14
N ASP A 59 5.19 -15.71 7.90
CA ASP A 59 6.60 -15.55 7.52
C ASP A 59 6.80 -14.94 6.11
N PRO A 60 6.23 -13.73 5.85
CA PRO A 60 6.32 -13.11 4.53
C PRO A 60 7.77 -12.72 4.21
N ASP A 61 8.18 -12.95 2.96
CA ASP A 61 9.49 -12.51 2.49
C ASP A 61 9.58 -10.97 2.51
N MET A 62 10.60 -10.47 3.22
CA MET A 62 10.85 -9.03 3.36
C MET A 62 11.19 -8.36 2.03
N SER A 63 11.83 -9.08 1.12
CA SER A 63 12.11 -8.59 -0.23
C SER A 63 10.82 -8.40 -1.02
N ASP A 64 9.84 -9.29 -0.89
CA ASP A 64 8.56 -9.17 -1.57
C ASP A 64 7.74 -7.97 -1.07
N LEU A 65 7.77 -7.71 0.25
CA LEU A 65 7.11 -6.54 0.83
C LEU A 65 7.73 -5.22 0.34
N HIS A 66 9.06 -5.16 0.23
CA HIS A 66 9.74 -3.99 -0.33
C HIS A 66 9.48 -3.82 -1.83
N ASN A 67 9.48 -4.91 -2.59
CA ASN A 67 9.14 -4.89 -4.02
C ASN A 67 7.71 -4.36 -4.24
N LEU A 68 6.76 -4.78 -3.40
CA LEU A 68 5.39 -4.28 -3.41
C LEU A 68 5.32 -2.78 -3.11
N GLN A 69 6.06 -2.31 -2.10
CA GLN A 69 6.13 -0.90 -1.75
C GLN A 69 6.62 -0.04 -2.92
N GLN A 70 7.75 -0.43 -3.52
CA GLN A 70 8.33 0.27 -4.67
C GLN A 70 7.33 0.29 -5.82
N ARG A 71 6.84 -0.87 -6.24
CA ARG A 71 5.87 -0.99 -7.32
C ARG A 71 4.60 -0.16 -7.10
N TYR A 72 4.05 -0.16 -5.88
CA TYR A 72 2.87 0.64 -5.55
C TYR A 72 3.18 2.14 -5.62
N ASN A 73 4.29 2.58 -5.03
CA ASN A 73 4.64 4.00 -5.04
C ASN A 73 4.93 4.48 -6.47
N ASP A 74 5.65 3.71 -7.28
CA ASP A 74 5.96 4.04 -8.67
C ASP A 74 4.69 4.12 -9.55
N LEU A 75 3.76 3.17 -9.40
CA LEU A 75 2.53 3.12 -10.21
C LEU A 75 1.54 4.25 -9.91
N PHE A 76 1.47 4.70 -8.65
CA PHE A 76 0.36 5.53 -8.19
C PHE A 76 0.76 6.90 -7.63
N LEU A 77 2.05 7.07 -7.34
CA LEU A 77 2.61 8.26 -6.72
C LEU A 77 3.99 8.56 -7.32
N PRO A 78 4.11 8.63 -8.67
CA PRO A 78 5.37 8.99 -9.30
C PRO A 78 5.82 10.37 -8.80
N GLU A 79 7.13 10.53 -8.59
CA GLU A 79 7.73 11.79 -8.09
C GLU A 79 7.42 13.01 -8.99
N ASP A 80 7.01 12.77 -10.24
CA ASP A 80 6.56 13.79 -11.22
C ASP A 80 5.09 14.26 -11.03
N GLY A 81 4.41 13.86 -9.96
CA GLY A 81 2.99 14.10 -9.71
C GLY A 81 2.56 15.54 -9.37
N VAL A 82 3.25 16.59 -9.83
CA VAL A 82 2.69 17.96 -9.83
C VAL A 82 1.74 18.12 -11.02
N HIS A 83 0.60 17.43 -11.02
CA HIS A 83 -0.51 17.77 -11.92
C HIS A 83 -1.88 17.36 -11.36
N TRP A 84 -2.51 18.30 -10.65
CA TRP A 84 -3.95 18.57 -10.80
C TRP A 84 -4.29 20.00 -10.31
N LEU A 85 -3.90 20.99 -11.09
CA LEU A 85 -4.72 22.19 -11.29
C LEU A 85 -4.96 22.28 -12.80
N HIS A 86 -6.11 21.77 -13.26
CA HIS A 86 -6.91 22.36 -14.34
C HIS A 86 -8.26 21.63 -14.49
#